data_AF-A0A959NEA8-F1
#
_entry.id   AF-A0A959NEA8-F1
#
_cell.length_a   1.000
_cell.length_b   1.000
_cell.length_c   1.000
_cell.angle_alpha   90.00
_cell.angle_beta   90.00
_cell.angle_gamma   90.00
#
_symmetry.space_group_name_H-M   'P 1'
#
loop_
_entity.id
_entity.type
_entity.pdbx_description
1 polymer ?
#
loop_
_entity_poly.entity_id
_entity_poly.type
_entity_poly.pdbx_seq_one_letter_code
_entity_poly.pdbx_strand_id
1 'polypeptide(L)'
;MIMKYENEVYSKIELVNSVLESLNVSSLESNKDFIIDESFHQEHYVKFLLQKPSCIELQLIFISNALQINIDRTNESFEWSDKQIQENINDVKGFIKMLFTSTIKVEYCGSNYTKLYFYDVSGNCVKTLKYVTGLYLKFNCKTKEYKPIYTK
;
A
#
# COMPACT_ATOMS: atom_id res chain seq x y z
N MET A 1 -0.11 23.05 18.95
CA MET A 1 0.43 22.03 18.02
C MET A 1 0.07 22.49 16.63
N ILE A 2 1.04 22.82 15.78
CA ILE A 2 0.76 23.21 14.39
C ILE A 2 0.44 21.92 13.65
N MET A 3 -0.83 21.70 13.33
CA MET A 3 -1.22 20.55 12.50
C MET A 3 -0.72 20.81 11.09
N LYS A 4 0.20 19.97 10.60
CA LYS A 4 0.78 20.06 9.26
C LYS A 4 -0.22 19.65 8.17
N TYR A 5 -1.28 18.93 8.54
CA TYR A 5 -2.28 18.37 7.66
C TYR A 5 -3.69 18.63 8.19
N GLU A 6 -4.67 18.62 7.29
CA GLU A 6 -6.09 18.56 7.66
C GLU A 6 -6.39 17.30 8.49
N ASN A 7 -7.41 17.38 9.34
CA ASN A 7 -7.78 16.31 10.26
C ASN A 7 -8.08 15.00 9.51
N GLU A 8 -8.66 15.11 8.33
CA GLU A 8 -9.05 13.99 7.48
C GLU A 8 -7.82 13.24 6.98
N VAL A 9 -6.80 13.97 6.51
CA VAL A 9 -5.50 13.39 6.10
C VAL A 9 -4.82 12.76 7.30
N TYR A 10 -4.74 13.49 8.42
CA TYR A 10 -4.10 13.01 9.63
C TYR A 10 -4.74 11.72 10.17
N SER A 11 -6.08 11.64 10.17
CA SER A 11 -6.80 10.43 10.61
C SER A 11 -6.46 9.18 9.81
N LYS A 12 -6.19 9.34 8.50
CA LYS A 12 -5.80 8.24 7.61
C LYS A 12 -4.35 7.84 7.83
N ILE A 13 -3.46 8.81 8.12
CA ILE A 13 -2.07 8.53 8.54
C ILE A 13 -2.09 7.74 9.85
N GLU A 14 -2.87 8.17 10.84
CA GLU A 14 -3.03 7.48 12.13
C GLU A 14 -3.59 6.06 11.98
N LEU A 15 -4.49 5.84 11.01
CA LEU A 15 -4.95 4.50 10.66
C LEU A 15 -3.78 3.59 10.25
N VAL A 16 -2.90 4.05 9.35
CA VAL A 16 -1.73 3.26 8.93
C VAL A 16 -0.71 3.12 10.07
N ASN A 17 -0.46 4.19 10.83
CA ASN A 17 0.43 4.17 11.99
C ASN A 17 -0.03 3.15 13.03
N SER A 18 -1.34 3.02 13.29
CA SER A 18 -1.86 1.99 14.20
C SER A 18 -1.58 0.55 13.71
N VAL A 19 -1.50 0.35 12.39
CA VAL A 19 -1.11 -0.95 11.83
C VAL A 19 0.38 -1.19 12.03
N LEU A 20 1.23 -0.19 11.77
CA LEU A 20 2.68 -0.25 12.00
C LEU A 20 3.01 -0.51 13.47
N GLU A 21 2.32 0.17 14.39
CA GLU A 21 2.43 -0.04 15.83
C GLU A 21 2.07 -1.49 16.20
N SER A 22 1.00 -2.05 15.63
CA SER A 22 0.63 -3.47 15.84
C SER A 22 1.66 -4.48 15.33
N LEU A 23 2.66 -4.01 14.57
CA LEU A 23 3.79 -4.77 14.06
C LEU A 23 5.10 -4.42 14.79
N ASN A 24 5.06 -3.60 15.85
CA ASN A 24 6.23 -3.04 16.55
C ASN A 24 7.18 -2.25 15.62
N VAL A 25 6.61 -1.52 14.66
CA VAL A 25 7.33 -0.67 13.71
C VAL A 25 7.02 0.80 13.99
N SER A 26 8.03 1.67 13.82
CA SER A 26 7.87 3.13 13.95
C SER A 26 6.79 3.69 13.00
N SER A 27 6.17 4.80 13.42
CA SER A 27 5.18 5.54 12.61
C SER A 27 5.78 6.02 11.28
N LEU A 28 4.95 6.26 10.27
CA LEU A 28 5.37 6.68 8.93
C LEU A 28 6.34 7.88 8.96
N GLU A 29 6.08 8.87 9.83
CA GLU A 29 6.88 10.08 9.94
C GLU A 29 8.27 9.85 10.55
N SER A 30 8.41 8.81 11.38
CA SER A 30 9.66 8.48 12.09
C SER A 30 10.36 7.24 11.50
N ASN A 31 9.74 6.58 10.54
CA ASN A 31 10.20 5.34 9.96
C ASN A 31 11.13 5.62 8.76
N LYS A 32 12.40 5.28 8.93
CA LYS A 32 13.45 5.43 7.90
C LYS A 32 13.19 4.66 6.60
N ASP A 33 12.29 3.67 6.62
CA ASP A 33 11.90 2.92 5.42
C ASP A 33 10.92 3.72 4.54
N PHE A 34 10.42 4.88 5.00
CA PHE A 34 9.54 5.74 4.23
C PHE A 34 10.13 7.15 4.07
N ILE A 35 9.85 7.77 2.92
CA ILE A 35 10.13 9.18 2.68
C ILE A 35 8.85 9.88 2.21
N ILE A 36 8.74 11.17 2.48
CA ILE A 36 7.68 12.02 1.94
C ILE A 36 8.10 12.49 0.55
N ASP A 37 7.17 12.41 -0.42
CA ASP A 37 7.33 13.05 -1.72
C ASP A 37 7.05 14.55 -1.58
N GLU A 38 8.09 15.33 -1.31
CA GLU A 38 8.02 16.78 -1.08
C GLU A 38 7.54 17.56 -2.32
N SER A 39 7.60 16.97 -3.51
CA SER A 39 7.24 17.63 -4.78
C SER A 39 5.75 17.99 -4.87
N PHE A 40 4.90 17.33 -4.08
CA PHE A 40 3.44 17.46 -4.13
C PHE A 40 2.80 17.70 -2.75
N HIS A 41 3.58 18.19 -1.78
CA HIS A 41 3.16 18.32 -0.40
C HIS A 41 2.19 19.49 -0.17
N GLN A 42 0.94 19.20 0.23
CA GLN A 42 -0.09 20.20 0.56
C GLN A 42 -0.88 19.77 1.81
N GLU A 43 -1.62 20.68 2.46
CA GLU A 43 -2.34 20.39 3.71
C GLU A 43 -3.37 19.24 3.57
N HIS A 44 -3.93 19.09 2.37
CA HIS A 44 -4.94 18.09 1.97
C HIS A 44 -4.33 16.88 1.22
N TYR A 45 -3.01 16.82 1.08
CA TYR A 45 -2.32 15.77 0.33
C TYR A 45 -0.94 15.46 0.88
N VAL A 46 -0.71 14.19 1.25
CA VAL A 46 0.65 13.69 1.50
C VAL A 46 0.84 12.32 0.87
N LYS A 47 2.05 12.12 0.32
CA LYS A 47 2.46 10.87 -0.31
C LYS A 47 3.73 10.36 0.35
N PHE A 48 3.67 9.14 0.86
CA PHE A 48 4.81 8.41 1.39
C PHE A 48 5.26 7.36 0.39
N LEU A 49 6.57 7.29 0.16
CA LEU A 49 7.23 6.33 -0.72
C LEU A 49 8.04 5.36 0.12
N LEU A 50 7.87 4.05 -0.10
CA LEU A 50 8.72 3.04 0.53
C LEU A 50 10.13 3.08 -0.07
N GLN A 51 11.14 3.27 0.77
CA GLN A 51 12.57 3.25 0.48
C GLN A 51 13.22 1.99 1.06
N LYS A 52 12.76 0.82 0.61
CA LYS A 52 13.30 -0.46 1.07
C LYS A 52 13.72 -1.34 -0.12
N PRO A 53 15.04 -1.46 -0.39
CA PRO A 53 15.52 -2.30 -1.48
C PRO A 53 15.03 -3.75 -1.34
N SER A 54 14.76 -4.41 -2.47
CA SER A 54 14.26 -5.79 -2.53
C SER A 54 12.82 -6.01 -2.02
N CYS A 55 12.13 -4.98 -1.55
CA CYS A 55 10.70 -5.01 -1.27
C CYS A 55 9.90 -4.51 -2.49
N ILE A 56 8.59 -4.72 -2.46
CA ILE A 56 7.70 -4.24 -3.52
C ILE A 56 7.67 -2.71 -3.53
N GLU A 57 7.56 -2.10 -4.71
CA GLU A 57 7.30 -0.67 -4.80
C GLU A 57 5.94 -0.38 -4.17
N LEU A 58 5.91 0.55 -3.21
CA LEU A 58 4.74 0.91 -2.45
C LEU A 58 4.68 2.43 -2.28
N GLN A 59 3.51 2.99 -2.58
CA GLN A 59 3.20 4.38 -2.34
C GLN A 59 1.91 4.46 -1.52
N LEU A 60 1.93 5.22 -0.43
CA LEU A 60 0.78 5.50 0.41
C LEU A 60 0.40 6.96 0.18
N ILE A 61 -0.78 7.20 -0.36
CA ILE A 61 -1.26 8.52 -0.75
C ILE A 61 -2.49 8.84 0.09
N PHE A 62 -2.37 9.91 0.87
CA PHE A 62 -3.40 10.38 1.78
C PHE A 62 -3.95 11.68 1.22
N ILE A 63 -5.21 11.65 0.81
CA ILE A 63 -5.95 12.76 0.23
C ILE A 63 -7.07 13.12 1.20
N SER A 64 -7.55 14.35 1.23
CA SER A 64 -8.63 14.77 2.13
C SER A 64 -9.81 13.79 2.16
N ASN A 65 -10.25 13.26 1.02
CA ASN A 65 -11.42 12.38 0.90
C ASN A 65 -11.12 10.87 0.75
N ALA A 66 -9.84 10.47 0.65
CA ALA A 66 -9.48 9.09 0.34
C ALA A 66 -8.10 8.66 0.85
N LEU A 67 -7.96 7.36 1.13
CA LEU A 67 -6.68 6.67 1.25
C LEU A 67 -6.45 5.87 -0.04
N GLN A 68 -5.37 6.17 -0.75
CA GLN A 68 -4.93 5.45 -1.93
C GLN A 68 -3.60 4.72 -1.65
N ILE A 69 -3.51 3.47 -2.10
CA ILE A 69 -2.30 2.66 -2.03
C ILE A 69 -1.96 2.21 -3.44
N ASN A 70 -0.77 2.58 -3.92
CA ASN A 70 -0.22 2.06 -5.17
C ASN A 70 0.82 0.99 -4.85
N ILE A 71 0.72 -0.13 -5.54
CA ILE A 71 1.65 -1.26 -5.45
C ILE A 71 2.21 -1.46 -6.86
N ASP A 72 3.50 -1.78 -7.01
CA ASP A 72 4.20 -2.16 -8.25
C ASP A 72 3.29 -2.32 -9.51
N ARG A 73 3.35 -1.35 -10.42
CA ARG A 73 2.59 -1.28 -11.70
C ARG A 73 1.06 -1.24 -11.58
N THR A 74 0.49 -1.09 -10.39
CA THR A 74 -0.94 -0.96 -10.12
C THR A 74 -1.20 0.42 -9.51
N ASN A 75 -1.28 1.44 -10.37
CA ASN A 75 -1.67 2.79 -9.97
C ASN A 75 -3.18 2.83 -9.69
N GLU A 76 -3.60 3.60 -8.69
CA GLU A 76 -5.01 3.83 -8.30
C GLU A 76 -5.79 2.54 -7.99
N SER A 77 -5.07 1.47 -7.67
CA SER A 77 -5.68 0.13 -7.63
C SER A 77 -6.33 -0.19 -6.29
N PHE A 78 -5.98 0.55 -5.24
CA PHE A 78 -6.56 0.41 -3.92
C PHE A 78 -6.88 1.79 -3.36
N GLU A 79 -8.13 2.18 -3.48
CA GLU A 79 -8.62 3.45 -2.96
C GLU A 79 -9.82 3.21 -2.05
N TRP A 80 -9.79 3.81 -0.86
CA TRP A 80 -10.93 3.85 0.05
C TRP A 80 -11.29 5.29 0.35
N SER A 81 -12.52 5.67 0.03
CA SER A 81 -13.13 6.89 0.55
C SER A 81 -13.28 6.83 2.06
N ASP A 82 -13.41 7.99 2.70
CA ASP A 82 -13.60 8.07 4.16
C ASP A 82 -14.81 7.27 4.65
N LYS A 83 -15.89 7.27 3.87
CA LYS A 83 -17.07 6.47 4.15
C LYS A 83 -16.74 4.98 4.18
N GLN A 84 -16.02 4.48 3.18
CA GLN A 84 -15.61 3.07 3.11
C GLN A 84 -14.69 2.68 4.26
N ILE A 85 -13.77 3.58 4.65
CA ILE A 85 -12.88 3.39 5.80
C ILE A 85 -13.70 3.26 7.08
N GLN A 86 -14.67 4.16 7.32
CA GLN A 86 -15.50 4.14 8.51
C GLN A 86 -16.36 2.87 8.59
N GLU A 87 -16.94 2.45 7.46
CA GLU A 87 -17.79 1.26 7.40
C GLU A 87 -17.00 -0.05 7.54
N ASN A 88 -15.73 -0.09 7.13
CA ASN A 88 -14.94 -1.32 7.00
C ASN A 88 -13.53 -1.22 7.61
N ILE A 89 -13.39 -0.49 8.72
CA ILE A 89 -12.06 -0.14 9.27
C ILE A 89 -11.15 -1.34 9.53
N ASN A 90 -11.72 -2.45 10.03
CA ASN A 90 -10.96 -3.66 10.33
C ASN A 90 -10.44 -4.35 9.07
N ASP A 91 -11.22 -4.33 7.98
CA ASP A 91 -10.81 -4.91 6.70
C ASP A 91 -9.72 -4.08 6.04
N VAL A 92 -9.81 -2.75 6.14
CA VAL A 92 -8.76 -1.82 5.67
C VAL A 92 -7.47 -2.06 6.45
N LYS A 93 -7.53 -2.09 7.79
CA LYS A 93 -6.36 -2.42 8.63
C LYS A 93 -5.80 -3.79 8.34
N GLY A 94 -6.66 -4.79 8.15
CA GLY A 94 -6.29 -6.16 7.79
C GLY A 94 -5.56 -6.23 6.45
N PHE A 95 -6.05 -5.49 5.44
CA PHE A 95 -5.39 -5.39 4.15
C PHE A 95 -4.00 -4.73 4.25
N ILE A 96 -3.91 -3.59 4.94
CA ILE A 96 -2.63 -2.88 5.14
C ILE A 96 -1.63 -3.76 5.90
N LYS A 97 -2.09 -4.48 6.91
CA LYS A 97 -1.25 -5.43 7.66
C LYS A 97 -0.75 -6.57 6.78
N MET A 98 -1.64 -7.15 5.97
CA MET A 98 -1.28 -8.19 4.99
C MET A 98 -0.25 -7.65 4.00
N LEU A 99 -0.44 -6.44 3.48
CA LEU A 99 0.48 -5.78 2.56
C LEU A 99 1.90 -5.64 3.15
N PHE A 100 2.02 -5.28 4.43
CA PHE A 100 3.32 -5.13 5.09
C PHE A 100 4.00 -6.46 5.43
N THR A 101 3.24 -7.52 5.67
CA THR A 101 3.76 -8.78 6.24
C THR A 101 3.80 -9.96 5.26
N SER A 102 3.16 -9.84 4.10
CA SER A 102 3.13 -10.93 3.12
C SER A 102 4.36 -10.92 2.22
N THR A 103 4.78 -12.10 1.81
CA THR A 103 5.58 -12.24 0.58
C THR A 103 4.66 -11.95 -0.59
N ILE A 104 5.07 -11.07 -1.50
CA ILE A 104 4.24 -10.65 -2.63
C ILE A 104 4.86 -11.14 -3.93
N LYS A 105 4.11 -11.96 -4.67
CA LYS A 105 4.46 -12.32 -6.04
C LYS A 105 3.65 -11.47 -7.00
N VAL A 106 4.35 -10.83 -7.93
CA VAL A 106 3.76 -10.05 -9.01
C VAL A 106 3.97 -10.81 -10.31
N GLU A 107 2.87 -11.14 -10.99
CA GLU A 107 2.85 -11.69 -12.33
C GLU A 107 2.31 -10.61 -13.28
N TYR A 108 3.06 -10.26 -14.31
CA TYR A 108 2.61 -9.27 -15.30
C TYR A 108 2.79 -9.79 -16.72
N CYS A 109 1.79 -9.54 -17.56
CA CYS A 109 1.78 -9.92 -18.98
C CYS A 109 1.60 -8.64 -19.81
N GLY A 110 2.71 -8.13 -20.37
CA GLY A 110 2.73 -6.81 -21.02
C GLY A 110 2.49 -5.65 -20.05
N SER A 111 1.91 -4.55 -20.54
CA SER A 111 1.55 -3.37 -19.75
C SER A 111 0.15 -3.45 -19.11
N ASN A 112 -0.69 -4.37 -19.60
CA ASN A 112 -2.14 -4.30 -19.41
C ASN A 112 -2.69 -5.32 -18.42
N TYR A 113 -1.85 -6.21 -17.90
CA TYR A 113 -2.24 -7.25 -16.98
C TYR A 113 -1.21 -7.37 -15.86
N THR A 114 -1.67 -7.20 -14.62
CA THR A 114 -0.89 -7.46 -13.41
C THR A 114 -1.72 -8.30 -12.46
N LYS A 115 -1.12 -9.33 -11.86
CA LYS A 115 -1.72 -10.17 -10.85
C LYS A 115 -0.80 -10.23 -9.64
N LEU A 116 -1.34 -9.88 -8.49
CA LEU A 116 -0.65 -9.86 -7.20
C LEU A 116 -1.11 -11.07 -6.40
N TYR A 117 -0.17 -11.81 -5.83
CA TYR A 117 -0.43 -12.89 -4.90
C TYR A 117 0.24 -12.56 -3.58
N PHE A 118 -0.51 -12.66 -2.49
CA PHE A 118 -0.05 -12.41 -1.14
C PHE A 118 0.07 -13.75 -0.42
N TYR A 119 1.26 -14.06 0.07
CA TYR A 119 1.55 -15.28 0.81
C TYR A 119 1.84 -14.95 2.27
N ASP A 120 1.21 -15.68 3.18
CA ASP A 120 1.48 -15.58 4.61
C ASP A 120 2.86 -16.19 4.97
N VAL A 121 3.22 -16.10 6.25
CA VAL A 121 4.49 -16.65 6.78
C VAL A 121 4.60 -18.17 6.65
N SER A 122 3.48 -18.87 6.48
CA SER A 122 3.42 -20.31 6.27
C SER A 122 3.50 -20.68 4.78
N GLY A 123 3.57 -19.70 3.88
CA GLY A 123 3.60 -19.88 2.43
C GLY A 123 2.22 -20.11 1.81
N ASN A 124 1.12 -19.93 2.54
CA ASN A 124 -0.23 -20.04 1.98
C ASN A 124 -0.60 -18.75 1.24
N CYS A 125 -1.16 -18.89 0.03
CA CYS A 125 -1.72 -17.73 -0.67
C CYS A 125 -3.03 -17.31 -0.01
N VAL A 126 -3.01 -16.20 0.73
CA VAL A 126 -4.16 -15.66 1.46
C VAL A 126 -4.99 -14.68 0.65
N LYS A 127 -4.40 -14.07 -0.39
CA LYS A 127 -5.12 -13.15 -1.27
C LYS A 127 -4.52 -13.12 -2.66
N THR A 128 -5.38 -12.97 -3.65
CA THR A 128 -4.99 -12.76 -5.05
C THR A 128 -5.77 -11.57 -5.59
N LEU A 129 -5.07 -10.64 -6.23
CA LEU A 129 -5.66 -9.45 -6.85
C LEU A 129 -5.27 -9.45 -8.33
N LYS A 130 -6.22 -9.08 -9.18
CA LYS A 130 -6.02 -9.01 -10.63
C LYS A 130 -6.37 -7.61 -11.09
N TYR A 131 -5.41 -6.98 -11.76
CA TYR A 131 -5.55 -5.68 -12.38
C TYR A 131 -5.42 -5.82 -13.89
N VAL A 132 -6.39 -5.30 -14.62
CA VAL A 132 -6.42 -5.33 -16.09
C VAL A 132 -6.78 -3.95 -16.61
N THR A 133 -5.91 -3.40 -17.45
CA THR A 133 -6.16 -2.13 -18.14
C THR A 133 -6.34 -2.40 -19.64
N GLY A 134 -7.54 -2.15 -20.15
CA GLY A 134 -7.85 -2.34 -21.57
C GLY A 134 -7.79 -3.80 -22.06
N LEU A 135 -7.46 -3.99 -23.34
CA LEU A 135 -7.34 -5.30 -23.96
C LEU A 135 -6.00 -5.95 -23.58
N TYR A 136 -6.03 -7.21 -23.16
CA TYR A 136 -4.83 -7.98 -22.85
C TYR A 136 -4.86 -9.35 -23.55
N LEU A 137 -3.67 -9.78 -23.99
CA LEU A 137 -3.42 -11.15 -24.45
C LEU A 137 -2.35 -11.75 -23.53
N LYS A 138 -2.57 -12.97 -23.04
CA LYS A 138 -1.63 -13.66 -22.13
C LYS A 138 -0.41 -14.19 -22.89
N PHE A 139 0.50 -13.30 -23.26
CA PHE A 139 1.79 -13.67 -23.84
C PHE A 139 2.93 -13.04 -23.03
N ASN A 140 4.07 -13.74 -22.95
CA ASN A 140 5.31 -13.26 -22.32
C ASN A 140 5.15 -12.78 -20.87
N CYS A 141 4.40 -13.53 -20.06
CA CYS A 141 4.23 -13.20 -18.65
C CYS A 141 5.55 -13.37 -17.89
N LYS A 142 5.87 -12.40 -17.05
CA LYS A 142 7.03 -12.42 -16.15
C LYS A 142 6.54 -12.42 -14.72
N THR A 143 7.32 -13.04 -13.84
CA THR A 143 7.05 -13.06 -12.41
C THR A 143 8.20 -12.48 -11.63
N LYS A 144 7.89 -11.73 -10.58
CA LYS A 144 8.85 -11.26 -9.59
C LYS A 144 8.28 -11.49 -8.20
N GLU A 145 9.14 -11.88 -7.27
CA GLU A 145 8.77 -12.11 -5.89
C GLU A 145 9.49 -11.10 -5.01
N TYR A 146 8.75 -10.57 -4.04
CA TYR A 146 9.20 -9.56 -3.10
C TYR A 146 9.04 -10.09 -1.68
N LYS A 147 10.08 -9.92 -0.89
CA LYS A 147 10.04 -10.27 0.53
C LYS A 147 9.05 -9.34 1.28
N PRO A 148 8.52 -9.78 2.43
CA PRO A 148 7.74 -8.91 3.30
C PRO A 148 8.49 -7.63 3.63
N ILE A 149 7.77 -6.52 3.74
CA ILE A 149 8.34 -5.23 4.16
C ILE A 149 8.80 -5.35 5.62
N TYR A 150 7.98 -5.99 6.47
CA TYR A 150 8.28 -6.28 7.86
C TYR A 150 8.10 -7.75 8.16
N THR A 151 9.08 -8.32 8.87
CA THR A 151 8.98 -9.65 9.46
C THR A 151 8.48 -9.49 10.88
N LYS A 152 7.48 -10.26 11.27
CA LYS A 152 7.00 -10.32 12.66
C LYS A 152 7.98 -11.08 13.52
#